data_AF-A0AAU2E824-F1
#
_entry.id   AF-A0AAU2E824-F1
#
_cell.length_a   1.000
_cell.length_b   1.000
_cell.length_c   1.000
_cell.angle_alpha   90.00
_cell.angle_beta   90.00
_cell.angle_gamma   90.00
#
_symmetry.space_group_name_H-M   'P 1'
#
loop_
_entity.id
_entity.type
_entity.pdbx_description
1 polymer ?
#
loop_
_entity_poly.entity_id
_entity_poly.type
_entity_poly.pdbx_seq_one_letter_code
_entity_poly.pdbx_strand_id
1 'polypeptide(L)'
;MTYLDDLAHLIRSCLPPTAAPPADSDDLFRIYAVLLRAKGEQVTDEDVHDAWSAWMQSVDGTHRALVPFRELPARTQAFDTPYAEAIREAARNAPH
;
A
#
# COMPACT_ATOMS: atom_id res chain seq x y z
N MET A 1 15.71 -7.88 7.10
CA MET A 1 16.23 -6.51 6.90
C MET A 1 16.96 -6.46 5.57
N THR A 2 16.27 -5.89 4.60
CA THR A 2 16.69 -5.67 3.21
C THR A 2 16.35 -4.23 2.85
N TYR A 3 16.81 -3.75 1.69
CA TYR A 3 16.45 -2.42 1.20
C TYR A 3 14.92 -2.20 1.05
N LEU A 4 14.13 -3.27 0.91
CA LEU A 4 12.67 -3.18 0.90
C LEU A 4 12.10 -2.94 2.30
N ASP A 5 12.77 -3.40 3.36
CA ASP A 5 12.37 -3.09 4.74
C ASP A 5 12.59 -1.60 5.03
N ASP A 6 13.69 -1.01 4.55
CA ASP A 6 13.97 0.43 4.72
C ASP A 6 12.92 1.29 3.99
N LEU A 7 12.57 0.91 2.75
CA LEU A 7 11.50 1.56 2.00
C LEU A 7 10.13 1.34 2.64
N ALA A 8 9.84 0.15 3.16
CA ALA A 8 8.62 -0.14 3.90
C ALA A 8 8.48 0.76 5.14
N HIS A 9 9.56 0.95 5.90
CA HIS A 9 9.60 1.86 7.03
C HIS A 9 9.41 3.32 6.60
N LEU A 10 10.02 3.74 5.49
CA LEU A 10 9.82 5.08 4.94
C LEU A 10 8.36 5.32 4.57
N ILE A 11 7.73 4.39 3.84
CA ILE A 11 6.30 4.47 3.48
C ILE A 11 5.43 4.54 4.74
N ARG A 12 5.68 3.71 5.75
CA ARG A 12 4.96 3.77 7.04
C ARG A 12 5.08 5.14 7.70
N SER A 13 6.26 5.77 7.64
CA SER A 13 6.49 7.09 8.24
C SER A 13 5.77 8.24 7.51
N CYS A 14 5.41 8.04 6.24
CA CYS A 14 4.68 9.01 5.43
C CYS A 14 3.15 8.91 5.59
N LEU A 15 2.63 7.91 6.32
CA LEU A 15 1.19 7.77 6.51
C LEU A 15 0.62 8.82 7.47
N PRO A 16 -0.59 9.33 7.20
CA PRO A 16 -1.26 10.20 8.16
C PRO A 16 -1.66 9.42 9.43
N PRO A 17 -1.76 10.07 10.60
CA PRO A 17 -2.17 9.40 11.85
C PRO A 17 -3.55 8.74 11.81
N THR A 18 -4.39 9.13 10.85
CA THR A 18 -5.72 8.57 10.64
C THR A 18 -5.69 7.25 9.87
N ALA A 19 -4.59 6.91 9.19
CA ALA A 19 -4.40 5.60 8.59
C ALA A 19 -4.05 4.59 9.69
N ALA A 20 -4.90 3.58 9.87
CA ALA A 20 -4.70 2.52 10.85
C ALA A 20 -4.30 1.23 10.11
N PRO A 21 -3.01 1.01 9.82
CA PRO A 21 -2.57 -0.24 9.21
C PRO A 21 -2.78 -1.41 10.19
N PRO A 22 -3.11 -2.62 9.69
CA PRO A 22 -3.19 -3.83 10.52
C PRO A 22 -1.88 -4.07 11.30
N ALA A 23 -1.96 -4.64 12.51
CA ALA A 23 -0.80 -4.88 13.37
C ALA A 23 0.29 -5.74 12.72
N ASP A 24 -0.10 -6.71 11.88
CA ASP A 24 0.82 -7.63 11.18
C ASP A 24 0.96 -7.29 9.68
N SER A 25 1.00 -6.00 9.35
CA SER A 25 1.07 -5.52 7.96
C SER A 25 2.48 -5.47 7.35
N ASP A 26 3.51 -6.04 7.99
CA ASP A 26 4.89 -5.89 7.53
C ASP A 26 5.10 -6.40 6.11
N ASP A 27 4.49 -7.53 5.76
CA ASP A 27 4.56 -8.08 4.41
C ASP A 27 3.83 -7.20 3.39
N LEU A 28 2.71 -6.57 3.79
CA LEU A 28 2.02 -5.60 2.94
C LEU A 28 2.91 -4.40 2.60
N PHE A 29 3.62 -3.84 3.58
CA PHE A 29 4.51 -2.71 3.32
C PHE A 29 5.74 -3.09 2.50
N ARG A 30 6.20 -4.35 2.54
CA ARG A 30 7.22 -4.85 1.60
C ARG A 30 6.68 -4.90 0.16
N ILE A 31 5.42 -5.28 -0.03
CA ILE A 31 4.77 -5.22 -1.36
C ILE A 31 4.65 -3.76 -1.81
N TYR A 32 4.26 -2.84 -0.94
CA TYR A 32 4.25 -1.40 -1.25
C TYR A 32 5.64 -0.85 -1.57
N ALA A 33 6.70 -1.35 -0.94
CA ALA A 33 8.08 -1.00 -1.30
C ALA A 33 8.44 -1.46 -2.73
N VAL A 34 7.96 -2.63 -3.16
CA VAL A 34 8.09 -3.07 -4.56
C VAL A 34 7.32 -2.15 -5.50
N LEU A 35 6.11 -1.75 -5.13
CA LEU A 35 5.28 -0.82 -5.90
C LEU A 35 5.94 0.56 -6.04
N LEU A 36 6.53 1.08 -4.96
CA LEU A 36 7.37 2.27 -4.96
C LEU A 36 8.52 2.12 -5.96
N ARG A 37 9.25 1.00 -5.94
CA ARG A 37 10.37 0.76 -6.87
C ARG A 37 9.93 0.66 -8.33
N ALA A 38 8.74 0.12 -8.59
CA ALA A 38 8.24 -0.11 -9.94
C ALA A 38 7.62 1.15 -10.57
N LYS A 39 6.87 1.93 -9.79
CA LYS A 39 6.07 3.06 -10.31
C LYS A 39 6.38 4.41 -9.65
N GLY A 40 7.01 4.42 -8.48
CA GLY A 40 7.36 5.62 -7.74
C GLY A 40 6.17 6.56 -7.54
N GLU A 41 6.28 7.79 -8.02
CA GLU A 41 5.22 8.80 -7.92
C GLU A 41 3.97 8.50 -8.78
N GLN A 42 4.03 7.53 -9.68
CA GLN A 42 2.91 7.16 -10.58
C GLN A 42 2.00 6.08 -9.99
N VAL A 43 2.22 5.66 -8.75
CA VAL A 43 1.34 4.72 -8.04
C VAL A 43 -0.06 5.29 -7.95
N THR A 44 -1.08 4.49 -8.20
CA THR A 44 -2.51 4.84 -8.08
C THR A 44 -3.15 4.08 -6.92
N ASP A 45 -4.35 4.52 -6.54
CA ASP A 45 -5.18 3.85 -5.54
C ASP A 45 -5.54 2.41 -5.99
N GLU A 46 -5.71 2.20 -7.30
CA GLU A 46 -5.92 0.87 -7.91
C GLU A 46 -4.69 -0.04 -7.72
N ASP A 47 -3.47 0.48 -7.90
CA ASP A 47 -2.25 -0.33 -7.65
C ASP A 47 -2.11 -0.73 -6.17
N VAL A 48 -2.47 0.18 -5.26
CA VAL A 48 -2.47 -0.08 -3.81
C VAL A 48 -3.48 -1.16 -3.47
N HIS A 49 -4.69 -1.07 -4.01
CA HIS A 49 -5.73 -2.06 -3.81
C HIS A 49 -5.33 -3.44 -4.35
N ASP A 50 -4.69 -3.51 -5.51
CA ASP A 50 -4.19 -4.78 -6.07
C ASP A 50 -3.11 -5.40 -5.18
N ALA A 51 -2.16 -4.59 -4.70
CA ALA A 51 -1.12 -5.01 -3.76
C ALA A 51 -1.71 -5.48 -2.41
N TRP A 52 -2.67 -4.72 -1.87
CA TRP A 52 -3.39 -5.09 -0.66
C TRP A 52 -4.20 -6.38 -0.85
N SER A 53 -4.85 -6.55 -2.00
CA SER A 53 -5.65 -7.73 -2.33
C SER A 53 -4.77 -8.98 -2.40
N ALA A 54 -3.59 -8.88 -3.01
CA ALA A 54 -2.62 -9.98 -3.05
C ALA A 54 -2.16 -10.40 -1.64
N TRP A 55 -1.88 -9.43 -0.76
CA TRP A 55 -1.57 -9.70 0.65
C TRP A 55 -2.77 -10.30 1.39
N MET A 56 -3.95 -9.67 1.28
CA MET A 56 -5.16 -10.08 1.98
C MET A 56 -5.59 -11.49 1.56
N GLN A 57 -5.39 -11.90 0.30
CA GLN A 57 -5.64 -13.27 -0.14
C GLN A 57 -4.85 -14.31 0.68
N SER A 58 -3.63 -13.97 1.11
CA SER A 58 -2.81 -14.85 1.95
C SER A 58 -3.23 -14.86 3.43
N VAL A 59 -3.94 -13.83 3.88
CA VAL A 59 -4.40 -13.66 5.28
C VAL A 59 -5.82 -14.19 5.44
N ASP A 60 -6.75 -13.70 4.62
CA ASP A 60 -8.14 -14.10 4.52
C ASP A 60 -8.62 -13.98 3.06
N GLY A 61 -8.53 -15.09 2.33
CA GLY A 61 -8.99 -15.20 0.95
C GLY A 61 -10.51 -15.07 0.75
N THR A 62 -11.30 -14.94 1.82
CA THR A 62 -12.75 -14.75 1.75
C THR A 62 -13.17 -13.30 1.99
N HIS A 63 -12.21 -12.38 2.20
CA HIS A 63 -12.50 -11.00 2.51
C HIS A 63 -13.31 -10.33 1.37
N ARG A 64 -14.46 -9.74 1.72
CA ARG A 64 -15.44 -9.19 0.76
C ARG A 64 -14.93 -8.13 -0.22
N ALA A 65 -13.80 -7.51 0.10
CA ALA A 65 -13.18 -6.47 -0.73
C ALA A 65 -12.18 -7.04 -1.75
N LEU A 66 -11.99 -8.36 -1.81
CA LEU A 66 -11.22 -9.05 -2.85
C LEU A 66 -12.00 -9.08 -4.18
N VAL A 67 -12.26 -7.90 -4.72
CA VAL A 67 -12.89 -7.63 -6.02
C VAL A 67 -12.10 -6.52 -6.71
N PRO A 68 -12.21 -6.33 -8.03
CA PRO A 68 -11.52 -5.23 -8.71
C PRO A 68 -11.82 -3.86 -8.09
N PHE A 69 -10.82 -2.96 -8.03
CA PHE A 69 -10.94 -1.65 -7.39
C PHE A 69 -12.18 -0.86 -7.84
N ARG A 70 -12.48 -0.90 -9.14
CA ARG A 70 -13.62 -0.18 -9.74
C ARG A 70 -14.99 -0.74 -9.35
N GLU A 71 -15.04 -1.94 -8.80
CA GLU A 71 -16.27 -2.57 -8.28
C GLU A 71 -16.51 -2.24 -6.81
N LEU A 72 -15.53 -1.64 -6.13
CA LEU A 72 -15.70 -1.18 -4.75
C LEU A 72 -16.59 0.08 -4.68
N PRO A 73 -17.37 0.23 -3.60
CA PRO A 73 -17.99 1.50 -3.27
C PRO A 73 -16.93 2.61 -3.14
N ALA A 74 -17.24 3.84 -3.56
CA ALA A 74 -16.31 4.97 -3.48
C ALA A 74 -15.73 5.22 -2.07
N ARG A 75 -16.53 4.99 -1.02
CA ARG A 75 -16.06 5.08 0.37
C ARG A 75 -14.98 4.05 0.71
N THR A 76 -14.99 2.90 0.03
CA THR A 76 -14.04 1.82 0.26
C THR A 76 -12.76 2.07 -0.53
N GLN A 77 -12.88 2.55 -1.78
CA GLN A 77 -11.74 3.03 -2.57
C GLN A 77 -10.94 4.12 -1.84
N ALA A 78 -11.62 5.01 -1.11
CA ALA A 78 -10.98 6.08 -0.35
C ALA A 78 -10.05 5.58 0.78
N PHE A 79 -10.12 4.29 1.17
CA PHE A 79 -9.16 3.72 2.13
C PHE A 79 -7.77 3.49 1.53
N ASP A 80 -7.67 3.38 0.19
CA ASP A 80 -6.40 3.16 -0.51
C ASP A 80 -5.62 4.47 -0.70
N THR A 81 -6.32 5.61 -0.81
CA THR A 81 -5.73 6.93 -1.08
C THR A 81 -4.58 7.32 -0.13
N PRO A 82 -4.69 7.18 1.21
CA PRO A 82 -3.60 7.54 2.11
C PRO A 82 -2.32 6.73 1.89
N TYR A 83 -2.46 5.47 1.48
CA TYR A 83 -1.31 4.61 1.18
C TYR A 83 -0.68 4.96 -0.16
N ALA A 84 -1.49 5.26 -1.17
CA ALA A 84 -0.99 5.74 -2.46
C ALA A 84 -0.20 7.05 -2.28
N GLU A 85 -0.74 7.99 -1.52
CA GLU A 85 -0.06 9.25 -1.19
C GLU A 85 1.24 9.02 -0.42
N ALA A 86 1.23 8.14 0.59
CA ALA A 86 2.44 7.80 1.35
C ALA A 86 3.52 7.14 0.48
N ILE A 87 3.15 6.29 -0.47
CA ILE A 87 4.11 5.68 -1.42
C ILE A 87 4.71 6.74 -2.33
N ARG A 88 3.89 7.64 -2.89
CA ARG A 88 4.38 8.74 -3.73
C ARG A 88 5.32 9.67 -2.95
N GLU A 89 4.99 9.98 -1.71
CA GLU A 89 5.83 10.81 -0.85
C GLU A 89 7.15 10.11 -0.49
N ALA A 90 7.09 8.83 -0.12
CA ALA A 90 8.29 8.04 0.11
C ALA A 90 9.17 7.96 -1.15
N ALA A 91 8.57 7.86 -2.35
CA ALA A 91 9.32 7.84 -3.61
C ALA A 91 10.14 9.13 -3.85
N ARG A 92 9.61 10.30 -3.45
CA ARG A 92 10.34 11.58 -3.53
C ARG A 92 11.52 11.67 -2.57
N ASN A 93 11.38 11.01 -1.41
CA ASN A 93 12.37 11.04 -0.34
C ASN A 93 13.36 9.87 -0.41
N ALA A 94 13.11 8.87 -1.26
CA ALA A 94 13.96 7.70 -1.39
C ALA A 94 15.28 8.04 -2.12
N PRO A 95 16.43 7.56 -1.63
CA PRO A 95 17.70 7.71 -2.34
C PRO A 95 17.66 6.93 -3.68
N HIS A 96 18.19 7.56 -4.74
CA HIS A 96 18.24 7.01 -6.10
C HIS A 96 19.23 5.85 -6.24
#